data_AF-A0A653ABV7-F1
#
_entry.id   AF-A0A653ABV7-F1
#
_cell.length_a   1.000
_cell.length_b   1.000
_cell.length_c   1.000
_cell.angle_alpha   90.00
_cell.angle_beta   90.00
_cell.angle_gamma   90.00
#
_symmetry.space_group_name_H-M   'P 1'
#
loop_
_entity.id
_entity.type
_entity.pdbx_description
1 polymer ?
#
loop_
_entity_poly.entity_id
_entity_poly.type
_entity_poly.pdbx_seq_one_letter_code
_entity_poly.pdbx_strand_id
1 'polypeptide(L)' 'MITPIPDNLSKRHVPKKVNMREAVPNKPRPKTKVKFEVYGEEMVEKSVKLSSNSGRVYLPPDWVGSRVKIIRIE' A
#
# COMPACT_ATOMS: atom_id res chain seq x y z
N MET A 1 6.53 67.34 8.14
CA MET A 1 6.97 66.73 6.88
C MET A 1 7.41 65.31 7.19
N ILE A 2 6.59 64.33 6.80
CA ILE A 2 6.87 62.91 6.98
C ILE A 2 6.42 62.28 5.66
N THR A 3 7.35 61.83 4.83
CA THR A 3 7.02 61.11 3.60
C THR A 3 6.62 59.68 3.96
N PRO A 4 5.50 59.13 3.44
CA PRO A 4 5.22 57.72 3.59
C PRO A 4 6.22 56.91 2.77
N ILE A 5 6.89 55.97 3.43
CA ILE A 5 7.72 54.95 2.79
C ILE A 5 6.77 54.03 2.00
N PRO A 6 6.99 53.77 0.70
CA PRO A 6 6.14 52.85 -0.05
C PRO A 6 6.40 51.40 0.39
N ASP A 7 5.31 50.71 0.75
CA ASP A 7 5.24 49.26 0.96
C ASP A 7 5.64 48.52 -0.31
N ASN A 8 6.93 48.18 -0.45
CA ASN A 8 7.35 47.18 -1.42
C ASN A 8 8.38 46.24 -0.81
N LEU A 9 7.94 45.52 0.23
CA LEU A 9 8.52 44.25 0.61
C LEU A 9 8.12 43.21 -0.44
N SER A 10 8.97 43.11 -1.46
CA SER A 10 9.50 41.84 -1.95
C SER A 10 8.47 40.69 -1.96
N LYS A 11 7.58 40.69 -2.96
CA LYS A 11 7.01 39.43 -3.44
C LYS A 11 8.13 38.62 -4.09
N ARG A 12 8.97 37.98 -3.27
CA ARG A 12 9.81 36.86 -3.72
C ARG A 12 8.84 35.77 -4.17
N HIS A 13 8.71 35.61 -5.48
CA HIS A 13 8.11 34.43 -6.06
C HIS A 13 9.00 33.25 -5.72
N VAL A 14 8.74 32.60 -4.58
CA VAL A 14 9.38 31.33 -4.23
C VAL A 14 8.82 30.32 -5.23
N PRO A 15 9.63 29.71 -6.12
CA PRO A 15 9.09 28.70 -7.02
C PRO A 15 8.60 27.54 -6.16
N LYS A 16 7.29 27.28 -6.17
CA LYS A 16 6.72 26.06 -5.63
C LYS A 16 7.40 24.91 -6.36
N LYS A 17 8.26 24.17 -5.67
CA LYS A 17 8.86 22.93 -6.17
C LYS A 17 7.72 21.93 -6.39
N VAL A 18 7.20 21.89 -7.61
CA VAL A 18 6.22 20.89 -8.04
C VAL A 18 6.94 19.54 -7.93
N ASN A 19 6.51 18.74 -6.97
CA ASN A 19 7.04 17.40 -6.76
C ASN A 19 6.52 16.52 -7.92
N MET A 20 7.26 16.50 -9.02
CA MET A 20 7.13 15.52 -10.11
C MET A 20 7.51 14.14 -9.56
N ARG A 21 6.63 13.55 -8.77
CA ARG A 21 6.49 12.11 -8.72
C ARG A 21 5.27 11.82 -9.56
N GLU A 22 5.52 11.77 -10.86
CA GLU A 22 4.56 11.30 -11.85
C GLU A 22 3.92 10.03 -11.30
N ALA A 23 2.61 10.12 -11.05
CA ALA A 23 1.78 8.96 -10.79
C ALA A 23 1.79 8.14 -12.08
N VAL A 24 2.76 7.25 -12.21
CA VAL A 24 2.73 6.20 -13.22
C VAL A 24 1.39 5.48 -13.06
N PRO A 25 0.48 5.54 -14.06
CA PRO A 25 -0.76 4.80 -13.98
C PRO A 25 -0.37 3.33 -13.92
N ASN A 26 -0.65 2.69 -12.78
CA ASN A 26 -0.41 1.27 -12.57
C ASN A 26 -1.41 0.51 -13.45
N LYS A 27 -1.11 0.42 -14.75
CA LYS A 27 -1.87 -0.40 -15.69
C LYS A 27 -1.80 -1.83 -15.16
N PRO A 28 -2.93 -2.47 -14.84
CA PRO A 28 -2.91 -3.86 -14.41
C PRO A 28 -2.34 -4.67 -15.58
N ARG A 29 -1.10 -5.14 -15.43
CA ARG A 29 -0.56 -6.16 -16.32
C ARG A 29 -1.55 -7.32 -16.32
N PRO A 30 -1.91 -7.90 -17.47
CA PRO A 30 -2.76 -9.07 -17.49
C PRO A 30 -2.10 -10.12 -16.59
N LYS A 31 -2.71 -10.38 -15.43
CA LYS A 31 -2.23 -11.39 -14.49
C LYS A 31 -2.38 -12.72 -15.24
N THR A 32 -1.29 -13.24 -15.79
CA THR A 32 -1.27 -14.60 -16.31
C THR A 32 -1.75 -15.52 -15.19
N LYS A 33 -2.82 -16.27 -15.44
CA LYS A 33 -3.34 -17.22 -14.46
C LYS A 33 -2.30 -18.32 -14.28
N VAL A 34 -1.68 -18.39 -13.10
CA VAL A 34 -0.73 -19.43 -12.73
C VAL A 34 -1.51 -20.56 -12.04
N LYS A 35 -1.30 -21.81 -12.45
CA LYS A 35 -1.82 -22.99 -11.76
C LYS A 35 -0.84 -23.36 -10.65
N PHE A 36 -1.36 -23.50 -9.43
CA PHE A 36 -0.60 -24.04 -8.30
C PHE A 36 -1.11 -25.45 -8.01
N GLU A 37 -0.22 -26.43 -7.99
CA GLU A 37 -0.49 -27.78 -7.48
C GLU A 37 0.18 -27.91 -6.10
N VAL A 38 -0.63 -28.18 -5.08
CA VAL A 38 -0.17 -28.21 -3.69
C VAL A 38 -0.75 -29.44 -3.02
N TYR A 39 0.11 -30.19 -2.34
CA TYR A 39 -0.25 -31.30 -1.48
C TYR A 39 -0.37 -30.82 -0.04
N GLY A 40 -1.42 -31.24 0.65
CA GLY A 40 -1.69 -30.92 2.05
C GLY A 40 -2.80 -31.81 2.60
N GLU A 41 -2.92 -31.87 3.92
CA GLU A 41 -3.93 -32.68 4.61
C GLU A 41 -5.29 -31.96 4.64
N GLU A 42 -5.29 -30.64 4.84
CA GLU A 42 -6.50 -29.83 4.98
C GLU A 42 -6.33 -28.45 4.34
N MET A 43 -7.41 -27.90 3.76
CA MET A 43 -7.46 -26.56 3.15
C MET A 43 -8.57 -25.74 3.81
N VAL A 44 -8.21 -24.56 4.30
CA VAL A 44 -9.16 -23.60 4.91
C VAL A 44 -9.00 -22.24 4.25
N GLU A 45 -10.11 -21.66 3.80
CA GLU A 45 -10.15 -20.30 3.26
C GLU A 45 -10.53 -19.30 4.36
N LYS A 46 -9.76 -18.21 4.47
CA LYS A 46 -10.01 -17.12 5.42
C LYS A 46 -9.68 -15.79 4.77
N SER A 47 -10.50 -14.77 5.05
CA SER A 47 -10.19 -13.39 4.69
C SER A 47 -9.16 -12.80 5.63
N VAL A 48 -8.20 -12.07 5.08
CA VAL A 48 -7.20 -11.34 5.86
C VAL A 48 -7.88 -10.18 6.61
N LYS A 49 -7.64 -10.08 7.91
CA LYS A 49 -8.11 -8.95 8.73
C LYS A 49 -6.97 -7.95 8.93
N LEU A 50 -7.30 -6.66 8.91
CA LEU A 50 -6.32 -5.60 9.17
C LEU A 50 -5.88 -5.68 10.64
N SER A 51 -4.58 -5.67 10.86
CA SER A 51 -3.98 -5.43 12.16
C SER A 51 -2.84 -4.45 12.02
N SER A 52 -3.16 -3.18 12.33
CA SER A 52 -2.25 -2.04 12.19
C SER A 52 -1.65 -1.95 10.78
N ASN A 53 -0.37 -2.29 10.63
CA ASN A 53 0.40 -2.24 9.38
C ASN A 53 0.48 -3.60 8.66
N SER A 54 -0.19 -4.63 9.16
CA SER A 54 -0.09 -6.01 8.68
C SER A 54 -1.46 -6.67 8.58
N GLY A 55 -1.55 -7.74 7.81
CA GLY A 55 -2.71 -8.61 7.76
C GLY A 55 -2.56 -9.77 8.75
N ARG A 56 -3.62 -10.09 9.51
CA ARG A 56 -3.70 -11.29 10.33
C ARG A 56 -4.72 -12.27 9.75
N VAL A 57 -4.38 -13.55 9.80
CA VAL A 57 -5.28 -14.66 9.48
C VAL A 57 -5.32 -15.56 10.71
N TYR A 58 -6.53 -15.82 11.21
CA TYR A 58 -6.74 -16.72 12.35
C TYR A 58 -7.07 -18.11 11.81
N LEU A 59 -6.24 -19.08 12.19
CA LEU A 59 -6.38 -20.49 11.84
C LEU A 59 -7.04 -21.25 13.00
N PRO A 60 -7.60 -22.44 12.74
CA PRO A 60 -8.10 -23.31 13.80
C PRO A 60 -7.02 -23.58 14.88
N PRO A 61 -7.39 -23.65 16.18
CA PRO A 61 -6.44 -23.82 17.28
C PRO A 61 -5.71 -25.18 17.25
N ASP A 62 -6.34 -26.19 16.66
CA ASP A 62 -5.76 -27.51 16.38
C ASP A 62 -4.58 -27.46 15.39
N TRP A 63 -4.42 -26.39 14.62
CA TRP A 63 -3.26 -26.18 13.74
C TRP A 63 -2.06 -25.52 14.45
N VAL A 64 -2.15 -25.25 15.76
CA VAL A 64 -1.02 -24.71 16.52
C VAL A 64 0.15 -25.70 16.50
N GLY A 65 1.29 -25.27 15.98
CA GLY A 65 2.47 -26.11 15.78
C GLY A 65 2.56 -26.75 14.39
N SER A 66 1.51 -26.66 13.57
CA SER A 66 1.50 -27.19 12.20
C SER A 66 2.20 -26.24 11.21
N ARG A 67 2.78 -26.81 10.15
CA ARG A 67 3.42 -26.04 9.07
C ARG A 67 2.40 -25.71 7.98
N VAL A 68 2.09 -24.42 7.82
CA VAL A 68 1.08 -23.95 6.86
C VAL A 68 1.69 -23.27 5.63
N LYS A 69 0.99 -23.36 4.50
CA LYS A 69 1.29 -22.59 3.27
C LYS A 69 0.09 -21.70 2.96
N ILE A 70 0.33 -20.45 2.59
CA ILE A 70 -0.71 -19.47 2.26
C ILE A 70 -0.57 -19.10 0.79
N ILE A 71 -1.68 -19.15 0.06
CA ILE A 71 -1.76 -18.71 -1.35
C ILE A 71 -2.75 -17.55 -1.40
N ARG A 72 -2.31 -16.40 -1.93
CA ARG A 72 -3.21 -15.27 -2.17
C ARG A 72 -3.99 -15.51 -3.46
N ILE A 73 -5.32 -15.46 -3.37
CA ILE A 73 -6.24 -15.79 -4.49
C ILE A 73 -6.87 -14.57 -5.18
N GLU A 74 -6.49 -13.34 -4.80
CA GLU A 74 -7.10 -12.07 -5.25
C GLU A 74 -6.12 -11.10 -5.95
#